data_AF-A0A428SN62-F1
#
_entry.id   AF-A0A428SN62-F1
#
_cell.length_a   1.000
_cell.length_b   1.000
_cell.length_c   1.000
_cell.angle_alpha   90.00
_cell.angle_beta   90.00
_cell.angle_gamma   90.00
#
_symmetry.space_group_name_H-M   'P 1'
#
loop_
_entity.id
_entity.type
_entity.pdbx_description
1 polymer ?
#
loop_
_entity_poly.entity_id
_entity_poly.type
_entity_poly.pdbx_seq_one_letter_code
_entity_poly.pdbx_strand_id
1 'polypeptide(L)'
;MSEAQKYQAQQAGTAMAQEILGPLISVPTVQFILPQAWQMSRREWEVVRKIFERDPRAREDLQHLGTLLERETANDKAGAPAAA
;
A
#
# COMPACT_ATOMS: atom_id res chain seq x y z
N MET A 1 15.05 6.35 16.24
CA MET A 1 14.96 4.93 15.87
C MET A 1 16.36 4.38 15.68
N SER A 2 16.71 3.30 16.38
CA SER A 2 17.94 2.55 16.10
C SER A 2 17.84 1.80 14.78
N GLU A 3 18.97 1.39 14.20
CA GLU A 3 19.01 0.58 12.97
C GLU A 3 18.23 -0.75 13.14
N ALA A 4 18.29 -1.35 14.33
CA ALA A 4 17.54 -2.54 14.68
C ALA A 4 16.01 -2.32 14.63
N GLN A 5 15.52 -1.16 15.09
CA GLN A 5 14.10 -0.82 15.04
C GLN A 5 13.62 -0.59 13.60
N LYS A 6 14.45 0.04 12.76
CA LYS A 6 14.14 0.21 11.32
C LYS A 6 14.07 -1.14 10.62
N TYR A 7 15.00 -2.03 10.91
CA TYR A 7 15.03 -3.38 10.33
C TYR A 7 13.79 -4.20 10.73
N GLN A 8 13.39 -4.16 12.01
CA GLN A 8 12.17 -4.84 12.47
C GLN A 8 10.90 -4.26 11.83
N ALA A 9 10.79 -2.93 11.75
CA ALA A 9 9.66 -2.28 11.11
C ALA A 9 9.57 -2.63 9.61
N GLN A 10 10.73 -2.70 8.93
CA GLN A 10 10.81 -3.10 7.53
C GLN A 10 10.39 -4.56 7.31
N GLN A 11 10.84 -5.48 8.17
CA GLN A 11 10.42 -6.88 8.10
C GLN A 11 8.91 -7.03 8.34
N ALA A 12 8.38 -6.34 9.36
CA ALA A 12 6.96 -6.37 9.67
C ALA A 12 6.11 -5.81 8.52
N GLY A 13 6.53 -4.69 7.91
CA GLY A 13 5.86 -4.12 6.74
C GLY A 13 5.91 -5.06 5.53
N THR A 14 7.05 -5.70 5.28
CA THR A 14 7.20 -6.68 4.18
C THR A 14 6.33 -7.91 4.38
N ALA A 15 6.30 -8.46 5.60
CA ALA A 15 5.44 -9.60 5.94
C ALA A 15 3.95 -9.25 5.76
N MET A 16 3.54 -8.06 6.20
CA MET A 16 2.18 -7.56 6.03
C MET A 16 1.81 -7.40 4.55
N ALA A 17 2.71 -6.82 3.74
CA ALA A 17 2.52 -6.72 2.31
C ALA A 17 2.32 -8.10 1.67
N GLN A 18 3.10 -9.10 2.09
CA GLN A 18 3.02 -10.46 1.58
C GLN A 18 1.70 -11.15 1.95
N GLU A 19 1.25 -11.00 3.19
CA GLU A 19 -0.04 -11.54 3.64
C GLU A 19 -1.23 -10.95 2.86
N ILE A 20 -1.19 -9.65 2.59
CA ILE A 20 -2.33 -8.93 1.99
C ILE A 20 -2.34 -9.09 0.48
N LEU A 21 -1.19 -8.85 -0.18
CA LEU A 21 -1.09 -8.86 -1.64
C LEU A 21 -0.99 -10.28 -2.20
N GLY A 22 -0.47 -11.23 -1.42
CA GLY A 22 -0.27 -12.61 -1.86
C GLY A 22 0.54 -12.65 -3.18
N PRO A 23 0.02 -13.27 -4.26
CA PRO A 23 0.73 -13.34 -5.55
C PRO A 23 1.04 -11.97 -6.16
N LEU A 24 0.31 -10.92 -5.81
CA LEU A 24 0.54 -9.57 -6.34
C LEU A 24 1.79 -8.90 -5.76
N ILE A 25 2.47 -9.50 -4.77
CA ILE A 25 3.72 -8.93 -4.23
C ILE A 25 4.86 -8.89 -5.26
N SER A 26 4.81 -9.75 -6.28
CA SER A 26 5.84 -9.82 -7.31
C SER A 26 5.68 -8.77 -8.42
N VAL A 27 4.62 -7.95 -8.39
CA VAL A 27 4.42 -6.95 -9.46
C VAL A 27 5.42 -5.80 -9.34
N PRO A 28 5.83 -5.18 -10.47
CA PRO A 28 6.85 -4.14 -10.47
C PRO A 28 6.58 -2.99 -9.49
N THR A 29 5.35 -2.47 -9.44
CA THR A 29 5.03 -1.32 -8.57
C THR A 29 5.19 -1.63 -7.09
N VAL A 30 4.93 -2.86 -6.65
CA VAL A 30 5.14 -3.27 -5.25
C VAL A 30 6.61 -3.31 -4.89
N GLN A 31 7.48 -3.76 -5.81
CA GLN A 31 8.92 -3.80 -5.57
C GLN A 31 9.50 -2.40 -5.30
N PHE A 32 8.91 -1.34 -5.85
CA PHE A 32 9.26 0.06 -5.54
C PHE A 32 8.74 0.55 -4.18
N ILE A 33 7.65 -0.03 -3.69
CA ILE A 33 7.01 0.34 -2.42
C ILE A 33 7.63 -0.45 -1.26
N LEU A 34 8.11 -1.68 -1.49
CA LEU A 34 8.68 -2.53 -0.45
C LEU A 34 9.76 -1.84 0.42
N PRO A 35 10.74 -1.07 -0.13
CA PRO A 35 11.74 -0.38 0.69
C PRO A 35 11.18 0.60 1.73
N GLN A 36 9.93 1.03 1.55
CA GLN A 36 9.18 1.94 2.42
C GLN A 36 7.97 1.26 3.06
N ALA A 37 7.90 -0.08 3.02
CA ALA A 37 6.79 -0.85 3.59
C ALA A 37 6.56 -0.58 5.08
N TRP A 38 7.62 -0.18 5.82
CA TRP A 38 7.53 0.22 7.22
C TRP A 38 6.64 1.47 7.45
N GLN A 39 6.38 2.27 6.42
CA GLN A 39 5.49 3.44 6.49
C GLN A 39 4.03 3.08 6.21
N MET A 40 3.79 1.90 5.64
CA MET A 40 2.46 1.49 5.22
C MET A 40 1.72 0.71 6.31
N SER A 41 0.50 1.13 6.55
CA SER A 41 -0.48 0.43 7.38
C SER A 41 -1.15 -0.71 6.62
N ARG A 42 -1.77 -1.62 7.37
CA ARG A 42 -2.59 -2.72 6.83
C ARG A 42 -3.67 -2.22 5.87
N ARG A 43 -4.36 -1.14 6.24
CA ARG A 43 -5.44 -0.55 5.42
C ARG A 43 -4.92 -0.07 4.07
N GLU A 44 -3.75 0.57 4.04
CA GLU A 44 -3.17 1.06 2.79
C GLU A 44 -2.79 -0.10 1.87
N TRP A 45 -2.24 -1.18 2.41
CA TRP A 45 -1.99 -2.41 1.63
C TRP A 45 -3.27 -3.05 1.08
N GLU A 46 -4.36 -3.04 1.85
CA GLU A 46 -5.66 -3.53 1.40
C GLU A 46 -6.23 -2.68 0.25
N VAL A 47 -6.03 -1.35 0.29
CA VAL A 47 -6.39 -0.46 -0.82
C VAL A 47 -5.54 -0.74 -2.06
N VAL A 48 -4.22 -0.89 -1.90
CA VAL A 48 -3.31 -1.28 -3.01
C VAL A 48 -3.78 -2.58 -3.66
N ARG A 49 -4.13 -3.59 -2.85
CA ARG A 49 -4.67 -4.85 -3.35
C ARG A 49 -5.92 -4.65 -4.19
N LYS A 50 -6.91 -3.92 -3.67
CA LYS A 50 -8.18 -3.63 -4.36
C LYS A 50 -7.94 -2.91 -5.69
N ILE A 51 -6.99 -1.98 -5.72
CA ILE A 51 -6.58 -1.29 -6.96
C ILE A 51 -6.02 -2.28 -7.96
N PHE A 52 -5.08 -3.15 -7.57
CA PHE A 52 -4.49 -4.13 -8.49
C PHE A 52 -5.47 -5.17 -9.00
N GLU A 53 -6.45 -5.56 -8.20
CA GLU A 53 -7.51 -6.48 -8.63
C GLU A 53 -8.43 -5.84 -9.68
N ARG A 54 -8.68 -4.53 -9.60
CA ARG A 54 -9.54 -3.78 -10.52
C ARG A 54 -8.82 -3.25 -11.76
N ASP A 55 -7.56 -2.83 -11.59
CA ASP A 55 -6.78 -2.15 -12.61
C ASP A 55 -5.38 -2.79 -12.77
N PRO A 56 -5.20 -3.65 -13.79
CA PRO A 56 -3.91 -4.25 -14.09
C PRO A 56 -2.82 -3.23 -14.41
N ARG A 57 -3.14 -2.04 -14.93
CA ARG A 57 -2.15 -1.01 -15.26
C ARG A 57 -1.43 -0.52 -14.01
N ALA A 58 -2.12 -0.44 -12.88
CA ALA A 58 -1.52 -0.02 -11.62
C ALA A 58 -0.41 -0.97 -11.11
N ARG A 59 -0.35 -2.21 -11.63
CA ARG A 59 0.72 -3.18 -11.31
C ARG A 59 2.06 -2.83 -11.95
N GLU A 60 2.03 -2.05 -13.04
CA GLU A 60 3.21 -1.70 -13.84
C GLU A 60 3.52 -0.19 -13.81
N ASP A 61 2.51 0.66 -13.56
CA ASP A 61 2.61 2.11 -13.59
C ASP A 61 2.48 2.71 -12.18
N LEU A 62 3.62 3.07 -11.57
CA LEU A 62 3.67 3.61 -10.21
C LEU A 62 2.96 4.97 -10.10
N GLN A 63 3.03 5.80 -11.14
CA GLN A 63 2.37 7.11 -11.14
C GLN A 63 0.85 6.97 -11.19
N HIS A 64 0.37 6.02 -12.00
CA HIS A 64 -1.05 5.68 -12.06
C HIS A 64 -1.55 5.11 -10.73
N LEU A 65 -0.79 4.21 -10.10
CA LEU A 65 -1.10 3.70 -8.76
C LEU A 65 -1.22 4.85 -7.73
N GLY A 66 -0.26 5.78 -7.73
CA GLY A 66 -0.30 6.95 -6.83
C GLY A 66 -1.57 7.79 -7.01
N THR A 67 -1.95 8.06 -8.26
CA THR A 67 -3.18 8.81 -8.58
C THR A 67 -4.45 8.08 -8.09
N LEU A 68 -4.49 6.75 -8.19
CA LEU A 68 -5.61 5.94 -7.69
C LEU A 68 -5.67 5.90 -6.17
N LEU A 69 -4.52 5.81 -5.50
CA LEU A 69 -4.43 5.81 -4.03
C LEU A 69 -4.90 7.14 -3.44
N GLU A 70 -4.50 8.27 -4.03
CA GLU A 70 -4.97 9.60 -3.62
C GLU A 70 -6.50 9.72 -3.73
N ARG A 71 -7.08 9.20 -4.82
CA ARG A 71 -8.53 9.19 -5.04
C ARG A 71 -9.28 8.33 -4.04
N GLU A 72 -8.82 7.09 -3.80
CA GLU A 72 -9.44 6.19 -2.81
C GLU A 72 -9.32 6.77 -1.40
N THR A 73 -8.18 7.37 -1.04
CA THR A 73 -7.98 8.02 0.27
C THR A 73 -8.88 9.26 0.44
N ALA A 74 -9.05 10.06 -0.60
CA ALA A 74 -9.96 11.20 -0.58
C ALA A 74 -11.42 10.75 -0.42
N ASN A 75 -11.81 9.66 -1.09
CA ASN A 75 -13.15 9.11 -1.00
C ASN A 75 -13.43 8.48 0.38
N ASP A 76 -12.43 7.81 0.97
CA ASP A 76 -12.49 7.27 2.33
C ASP A 76 -12.64 8.37 3.39
N LYS A 77 -12.04 9.55 3.19
CA LYS A 77 -12.23 10.70 4.08
C LYS A 77 -13.57 11.41 3.87
N ALA A 78 -14.10 11.43 2.64
CA ALA A 78 -15.41 11.99 2.34
C ALA A 78 -16.57 11.13 2.88
N GLY A 79 -16.32 9.84 3.19
CA GLY A 79 -17.27 8.92 3.82
C GLY A 79 -17.34 8.98 5.35
N ALA A 80 -16.46 9.75 6.02
CA ALA A 80 -16.61 10.04 7.44
C ALA A 80 -17.58 11.22 7.60
N PRO A 81 -18.78 11.05 8.19
CA PRO A 81 -19.59 12.21 8.52
C PRO A 81 -18.76 13.05 9.49
N ALA A 82 -18.53 14.32 9.13
CA ALA A 82 -18.19 15.34 10.10
C ALA A 82 -19.34 15.38 11.11
N ALA A 83 -19.19 14.64 12.20
CA ALA A 83 -20.07 14.70 13.34
C ALA A 83 -19.80 16.04 14.03
N ALA A 84 -20.72 16.97 13.76
CA ALA A 84 -21.20 18.11 14.55
C ALA A 84 -20.37 18.60 15.74
#